data_AF-A0A3S1D675-F1
#
_entry.id   AF-A0A3S1D675-F1
#
_cell.length_a   1.000
_cell.length_b   1.000
_cell.length_c   1.000
_cell.angle_alpha   90.00
_cell.angle_beta   90.00
_cell.angle_gamma   90.00
#
_symmetry.space_group_name_H-M   'P 1'
#
loop_
_entity.id
_entity.type
_entity.pdbx_description
1 polymer ?
#
loop_
_entity_poly.entity_id
_entity_poly.type
_entity_poly.pdbx_seq_one_letter_code
_entity_poly.pdbx_strand_id
1 'polypeptide(L)' 'MTYWKTHLHNFIPKPEDSQGSDYTQHAKWMAALLELAPEDYNKLLQEWKVVHKRRSNLWKAMDNLKLR' A
#
# COMPACT_ATOMS: atom_id res chain seq x y z
N MET A 1 -11.77 9.75 -19.49
CA MET A 1 -10.48 10.22 -18.95
C MET A 1 -10.28 9.61 -17.54
N THR A 2 -9.65 8.44 -17.45
CA THR A 2 -9.30 7.79 -16.16
C THR A 2 -7.82 7.41 -16.12
N TYR A 3 -6.98 8.24 -16.77
CA TYR A 3 -5.54 8.03 -16.84
C TYR A 3 -4.89 7.87 -15.44
N TRP A 4 -5.40 8.63 -14.47
CA TRP A 4 -4.94 8.58 -13.07
C TRP A 4 -5.34 7.29 -12.35
N LYS A 5 -6.46 6.64 -12.69
CA LYS A 5 -6.84 5.33 -12.10
C LYS A 5 -5.84 4.26 -12.52
N THR A 6 -5.47 4.23 -13.80
CA THR A 6 -4.54 3.24 -14.35
C THR A 6 -3.11 3.40 -13.83
N HIS A 7 -2.73 4.61 -13.40
CA HIS A 7 -1.38 4.91 -12.89
C HIS A 7 -1.34 5.12 -11.38
N LEU A 8 -2.45 4.94 -10.64
CA LEU A 8 -2.53 5.19 -9.20
C LEU A 8 -1.49 4.36 -8.44
N HIS A 9 -1.22 3.14 -8.90
CA HIS A 9 -0.20 2.25 -8.36
C HIS A 9 1.24 2.81 -8.36
N ASN A 10 1.55 3.78 -9.24
CA ASN A 10 2.88 4.39 -9.35
C ASN A 10 3.06 5.56 -8.39
N PHE A 11 1.96 6.10 -7.86
CA PHE A 11 1.99 7.14 -6.84
C PHE A 11 2.14 6.57 -5.44
N ILE A 12 1.92 5.26 -5.27
CA ILE A 12 2.06 4.60 -3.98
C ILE A 12 3.56 4.39 -3.74
N PRO A 13 4.11 5.00 -2.68
CA PRO A 13 5.52 4.84 -2.37
C PRO A 13 5.81 3.36 -2.15
N LYS A 14 6.91 2.86 -2.70
CA LYS A 14 7.31 1.48 -2.46
C LYS A 14 7.79 1.36 -1.01
N PRO A 15 7.43 0.29 -0.29
CA PRO A 15 7.96 0.05 1.06
C PRO A 15 9.49 0.00 1.08
N GLU A 16 10.11 -0.35 -0.04
CA GLU A 16 11.56 -0.40 -0.27
C GLU A 16 12.26 0.92 0.00
N ASP A 17 11.63 2.03 -0.35
CA ASP A 17 12.19 3.38 -0.25
C ASP A 17 11.99 4.03 1.13
N SER A 18 11.35 3.32 2.08
CA SER A 18 11.13 3.83 3.45
C SER A 18 12.45 3.93 4.22
N GLN A 19 12.84 5.15 4.55
CA GLN A 19 13.91 5.45 5.51
C GLN A 19 13.36 5.32 6.94
N GLY A 20 14.03 4.55 7.79
CA GLY A 20 13.68 4.46 9.22
C GLY A 20 12.58 3.46 9.58
N SER A 21 12.11 2.64 8.64
CA SER A 21 11.04 1.65 8.87
C SER A 21 9.69 2.24 9.31
N ASP A 22 9.44 3.53 9.01
CA ASP A 22 8.12 4.13 9.13
C ASP A 22 7.31 3.84 7.85
N TYR A 23 6.13 3.25 8.03
CA TYR A 23 5.24 2.88 6.94
C TYR A 23 3.85 3.49 7.10
N THR A 24 3.71 4.53 7.94
CA THR A 24 2.43 5.19 8.16
C THR A 24 1.93 5.84 6.87
N GLN A 25 2.83 6.40 6.08
CA GLN A 25 2.47 6.99 4.78
C GLN A 25 2.04 5.93 3.76
N HIS A 26 2.73 4.78 3.71
CA HIS A 26 2.35 3.63 2.86
C HIS A 26 0.96 3.11 3.22
N ALA A 27 0.67 2.97 4.52
CA ALA A 27 -0.64 2.53 4.98
C ALA A 27 -1.75 3.53 4.62
N LYS A 28 -1.50 4.85 4.74
CA LYS A 28 -2.44 5.89 4.30
C LYS A 28 -2.73 5.83 2.80
N TRP A 29 -1.70 5.60 1.98
CA TRP A 29 -1.87 5.42 0.54
C TRP A 29 -2.65 4.16 0.19
N MET A 30 -2.42 3.06 0.91
CA MET A 30 -3.21 1.84 0.76
C MET A 30 -4.68 2.04 1.15
N ALA A 31 -4.97 2.84 2.18
CA ALA A 31 -6.34 3.24 2.52
C ALA A 31 -7.00 4.04 1.39
N ALA A 32 -6.31 5.05 0.85
CA ALA A 32 -6.82 5.83 -0.27
C ALA A 32 -7.03 4.97 -1.53
N LEU A 33 -6.14 3.99 -1.79
CA LEU A 33 -6.31 3.05 -2.89
C LEU A 33 -7.54 2.16 -2.69
N LEU A 34 -7.79 1.68 -1.46
CA LEU A 34 -8.97 0.89 -1.14
C LEU A 34 -10.27 1.67 -1.42
N GLU A 35 -10.32 2.96 -1.05
CA GLU A 35 -11.48 3.83 -1.27
C GLU A 35 -11.71 4.14 -2.75
N LEU A 36 -10.64 4.34 -3.53
CA LEU A 36 -10.73 4.79 -4.92
C LEU A 36 -10.80 3.65 -5.94
N ALA A 37 -10.12 2.53 -5.68
CA ALA A 37 -9.93 1.41 -6.59
C ALA A 37 -9.67 0.09 -5.82
N PRO A 38 -10.72 -0.55 -5.28
CA PRO A 38 -10.59 -1.74 -4.44
C PRO A 38 -10.01 -2.97 -5.18
N GLU A 39 -10.13 -3.04 -6.50
CA GLU A 39 -9.53 -4.10 -7.31
C GLU A 39 -7.99 -3.97 -7.36
N ASP A 40 -7.50 -2.76 -7.64
CA ASP A 40 -6.07 -2.45 -7.64
C ASP A 40 -5.47 -2.59 -6.23
N TYR A 41 -6.26 -2.22 -5.20
CA TYR A 41 -5.91 -2.47 -3.80
C TYR A 41 -5.62 -3.95 -3.53
N ASN A 42 -6.54 -4.82 -3.90
CA ASN A 42 -6.38 -6.26 -3.64
C ASN A 42 -5.17 -6.81 -4.40
N LYS A 43 -4.96 -6.38 -5.64
CA LYS A 43 -3.80 -6.79 -6.44
C LYS A 43 -2.48 -6.37 -5.77
N LEU A 44 -2.37 -5.10 -5.38
CA LEU A 44 -1.17 -4.57 -4.73
C LEU A 44 -0.94 -5.19 -3.34
N LEU A 45 -2.00 -5.46 -2.58
CA LEU A 45 -1.92 -6.12 -1.29
C LEU A 45 -1.33 -7.54 -1.41
N GLN A 46 -1.76 -8.31 -2.42
CA GLN A 46 -1.22 -9.65 -2.66
C GLN A 46 0.25 -9.60 -3.07
N GLU A 47 0.64 -8.64 -3.91
CA GLU A 47 2.03 -8.41 -4.27
C GLU A 47 2.88 -8.09 -3.03
N TRP A 48 2.44 -7.15 -2.20
CA TRP A 48 3.15 -6.78 -0.97
C TRP A 48 3.26 -7.93 0.03
N LYS A 49 2.25 -8.81 0.11
CA LYS A 49 2.30 -10.02 0.97
C LYS A 49 3.44 -10.96 0.57
N VAL A 50 3.78 -11.02 -0.72
CA VAL A 50 4.89 -11.84 -1.22
C VAL A 50 6.22 -11.08 -1.08
N VAL A 51 6.31 -9.88 -1.64
CA VAL A 51 7.56 -9.11 -1.73
C VAL A 51 8.02 -8.58 -0.37
N HIS A 52 7.10 -8.18 0.49
CA HIS A 52 7.38 -7.54 1.79
C HIS A 52 6.96 -8.38 2.99
N LYS A 53 6.91 -9.72 2.83
CA LYS A 53 6.51 -10.67 3.89
C LYS A 53 7.20 -10.43 5.24
N ARG A 54 8.48 -10.05 5.26
CA ARG A 54 9.28 -9.86 6.47
C ARG A 54 9.22 -8.45 7.09
N ARG A 55 8.52 -7.49 6.46
CA ARG A 55 8.43 -6.10 6.96
C ARG A 55 7.33 -5.97 8.01
N SER A 56 7.57 -6.48 9.22
CA SER A 56 6.59 -6.49 10.32
C SER A 56 6.01 -5.10 10.64
N ASN A 57 6.82 -4.04 10.55
CA ASN A 57 6.39 -2.67 10.80
C ASN A 57 5.41 -2.14 9.73
N LEU A 58 5.58 -2.56 8.46
CA LEU A 58 4.63 -2.27 7.39
C LEU A 58 3.27 -2.89 7.71
N TRP A 59 3.27 -4.15 8.12
CA TRP A 59 2.05 -4.87 8.46
C TRP A 59 1.36 -4.31 9.70
N LYS A 60 2.13 -3.88 10.72
CA LYS A 60 1.59 -3.14 11.87
C LYS A 60 0.92 -1.84 11.45
N ALA A 61 1.55 -1.07 10.54
CA ALA A 61 0.96 0.18 10.05
C ALA A 61 -0.35 -0.05 9.29
N MET A 62 -0.42 -1.12 8.47
CA MET A 62 -1.65 -1.54 7.78
C MET A 62 -2.75 -2.00 8.74
N ASP A 63 -2.40 -2.76 9.78
CA ASP A 63 -3.31 -3.26 10.81
C ASP A 63 -3.94 -2.11 11.64
N ASN A 64 -3.13 -1.10 11.99
CA ASN A 64 -3.60 0.11 12.68
C ASN A 64 -4.72 0.85 11.93
N LEU A 65 -4.76 0.72 10.59
CA LEU A 65 -5.80 1.31 9.74
C LEU A 65 -6.88 0.31 9.31
N LYS A 66 -6.87 -0.91 9.85
CA LYS A 66 -7.82 -2.00 9.53
C LYS A 66 -7.86 -2.36 8.04
N LEU A 67 -6.71 -2.29 7.37
CA LEU A 67 -6.62 -2.52 5.93
C LEU A 67 -6.41 -4.00 5.56
N ARG A 68 -6.01 -4.86 6.50
CA ARG A 68 -5.75 -6.28 6.20
C ARG A 68 -6.47 -7.22 7.16
#